data_AF-A0A401PW25-F1
#
_entry.id   AF-A0A401PW25-F1
#
_cell.length_a   1.000
_cell.length_b   1.000
_cell.length_c   1.000
_cell.angle_alpha   90.00
_cell.angle_beta   90.00
_cell.angle_gamma   90.00
#
_symmetry.space_group_name_H-M   'P 1'
#
loop_
_entity.id
_entity.type
_entity.pdbx_description
1 polymer ?
#
loop_
_entity_poly.entity_id
_entity_poly.type
_entity_poly.pdbx_seq_one_letter_code
_entity_poly.pdbx_strand_id
1 'polypeptide(L)'
;MYSLMKGLSMRIAFFSSVPAKVLSRVLPPIWEPLCESLRKIASVSVAVVNLEYKGLVLPVWGFGHLIPSHESSEILGVVYDSCSFPQQDQVGPPTTRLTVMMGGSWFQESFGDPDTASGSSAPASTGNGVESPGNQAEIPAKHHQSA
;
A
#
# COMPACT_ATOMS: atom_id res chain seq x y z
N MET A 1 -34.97 -5.38 52.17
CA MET A 1 -33.80 -6.03 51.53
C MET A 1 -33.49 -5.50 50.12
N TYR A 2 -34.04 -4.36 49.67
CA TYR A 2 -33.72 -3.71 48.38
C TYR A 2 -32.86 -2.44 48.50
N SER A 3 -32.52 -2.04 49.74
CA SER A 3 -31.86 -0.76 50.05
C SER A 3 -30.34 -0.91 50.32
N LEU A 4 -29.71 -1.99 49.84
CA LEU A 4 -28.29 -2.28 50.08
C LEU A 4 -27.47 -2.56 48.79
N MET A 5 -28.04 -2.29 47.61
CA MET A 5 -27.34 -2.45 46.31
C MET A 5 -27.23 -1.12 45.53
N LYS A 6 -27.28 0.04 46.20
CA LYS A 6 -27.03 1.36 45.58
C LYS A 6 -25.56 1.81 45.66
N GLY A 7 -24.64 0.93 46.08
CA GLY A 7 -23.29 1.32 46.49
C GLY A 7 -22.12 0.86 45.62
N LEU A 8 -22.33 0.01 44.62
CA LEU A 8 -21.22 -0.57 43.85
C LEU A 8 -21.34 -0.25 42.36
N SER A 9 -20.92 0.96 41.98
CA SER A 9 -20.74 1.32 40.57
C SER A 9 -19.45 0.70 40.06
N MET A 10 -19.52 -0.55 39.60
CA MET A 10 -18.44 -1.18 38.83
C MET A 10 -18.31 -0.43 37.50
N ARG A 11 -17.27 0.40 37.38
CA ARG A 11 -16.93 1.06 36.11
C ARG A 11 -16.15 0.07 35.26
N ILE A 12 -16.79 -0.43 34.21
CA ILE A 12 -16.15 -1.26 33.19
C ILE A 12 -15.74 -0.33 32.04
N ALA A 13 -14.51 -0.47 31.56
CA ALA A 13 -13.98 0.28 30.43
C ALA A 13 -13.90 -0.63 29.20
N PHE A 14 -14.26 -0.07 28.04
CA PHE A 14 -14.14 -0.74 26.74
C PHE A 14 -13.18 0.05 25.86
N PHE A 15 -12.27 -0.65 25.19
CA PHE A 15 -11.36 -0.09 24.20
C PHE A 15 -11.65 -0.75 22.85
N SER A 16 -11.99 0.07 21.85
CA SER A 16 -12.24 -0.42 20.50
C SER A 16 -11.01 -0.25 19.61
N SER A 17 -10.63 -1.30 18.90
CA SER A 17 -9.56 -1.31 17.91
C SER A 17 -10.05 -1.63 16.48
N VAL A 18 -11.38 -1.68 16.27
CA VAL A 18 -11.96 -1.94 14.95
C VAL A 18 -12.12 -0.64 14.15
N PRO A 19 -12.21 -0.71 12.81
CA PRO A 19 -12.43 0.47 11.98
C PRO A 19 -13.71 1.23 12.38
N ALA A 20 -13.70 2.57 12.26
CA ALA A 20 -14.80 3.43 12.69
C ALA A 20 -16.15 3.04 12.09
N LYS A 21 -16.19 2.72 10.79
CA LYS A 21 -17.40 2.27 10.09
C LYS A 21 -17.94 0.96 10.65
N VAL A 22 -17.06 0.03 11.06
CA VAL A 22 -17.45 -1.22 11.72
C VAL A 22 -17.97 -0.93 13.13
N LEU A 23 -17.26 -0.11 13.91
CA LEU A 23 -17.68 0.26 15.26
C LEU A 23 -19.08 0.90 15.27
N SER A 24 -19.37 1.77 14.31
CA SER A 24 -20.68 2.43 14.17
C SER A 24 -21.85 1.48 13.95
N ARG A 25 -21.59 0.23 13.51
CA ARG A 25 -22.60 -0.81 13.30
C ARG A 25 -22.77 -1.73 14.51
N VAL A 26 -21.76 -1.80 15.37
CA VAL A 26 -21.73 -2.69 16.55
C VAL A 26 -22.22 -1.97 17.81
N LEU A 27 -22.06 -0.64 17.89
CA LEU A 27 -22.50 0.14 19.05
C LEU A 27 -24.03 0.13 19.22
N PRO A 28 -24.54 0.12 20.46
CA PRO A 28 -25.97 0.17 20.70
C PRO A 28 -26.58 1.51 20.24
N PRO A 29 -27.88 1.54 19.87
CA PRO A 29 -28.54 2.75 19.37
C PRO A 29 -28.53 3.97 20.32
N ILE A 30 -28.31 3.76 21.62
CA ILE A 30 -28.18 4.86 22.60
C ILE A 30 -26.97 5.77 22.31
N TRP A 31 -26.01 5.32 21.49
CA TRP A 31 -24.83 6.07 21.08
C TRP A 31 -24.95 6.66 19.67
N GLU A 32 -26.18 6.87 19.15
CA GLU A 32 -26.38 7.28 17.75
C GLU A 32 -25.57 8.54 17.32
N PRO A 33 -25.45 9.61 18.13
CA PRO A 33 -24.61 10.76 17.76
C PRO A 33 -23.12 10.41 17.55
N LEU A 34 -22.62 9.44 18.32
CA LEU A 34 -21.27 8.89 18.13
C LEU A 34 -21.21 8.03 16.86
N CYS A 35 -22.21 7.18 16.63
CA CYS A 35 -22.30 6.35 15.43
C CYS A 35 -22.30 7.21 14.16
N GLU A 36 -23.06 8.31 14.12
CA GLU A 36 -23.04 9.26 13.00
C GLU A 36 -21.66 9.87 12.77
N SER A 37 -20.97 10.23 13.85
CA SER A 37 -19.61 10.79 13.76
C SER A 37 -18.62 9.76 13.23
N LEU A 38 -18.72 8.50 13.68
CA LEU A 38 -17.88 7.40 13.22
C LEU A 38 -18.11 7.07 11.73
N ARG A 39 -19.36 7.13 11.25
CA ARG A 39 -19.69 6.86 9.83
C ARG A 39 -19.09 7.89 8.86
N LYS A 40 -18.81 9.12 9.32
CA LYS A 40 -18.21 10.19 8.50
C LYS A 40 -16.70 10.01 8.29
N ILE A 41 -16.05 9.13 9.04
CA ILE A 41 -14.63 8.85 8.89
C ILE A 41 -14.45 7.98 7.64
N ALA A 42 -13.99 8.60 6.55
CA ALA A 42 -13.71 7.92 5.29
C ALA A 42 -12.41 7.10 5.37
N SER A 43 -12.36 6.03 4.59
CA SER A 43 -11.15 5.24 4.36
C SER A 43 -11.03 4.98 2.86
N VAL A 44 -9.81 4.79 2.39
CA VAL A 44 -9.51 4.52 0.98
C VAL A 44 -9.03 3.09 0.82
N SER A 45 -9.18 2.56 -0.39
CA SER A 45 -8.67 1.25 -0.75
C SER A 45 -7.29 1.39 -1.40
N VAL A 46 -6.36 0.51 -1.03
CA VAL A 46 -5.01 0.47 -1.61
C VAL A 46 -4.73 -0.96 -2.04
N ALA A 47 -4.39 -1.14 -3.32
CA ALA A 47 -3.87 -2.39 -3.83
C ALA A 47 -2.36 -2.43 -3.59
N VAL A 48 -1.87 -3.56 -3.07
CA VAL A 48 -0.45 -3.80 -2.84
C VAL A 48 0.00 -4.89 -3.79
N VAL A 49 0.91 -4.54 -4.70
CA VAL A 49 1.47 -5.47 -5.69
C VAL A 49 2.93 -5.71 -5.36
N ASN A 50 3.25 -6.95 -5.02
CA ASN A 50 4.62 -7.38 -4.74
C ASN A 50 5.22 -7.95 -6.03
N LEU A 51 6.35 -7.39 -6.45
CA LEU A 51 7.08 -7.81 -7.64
C LEU A 51 8.46 -8.31 -7.24
N GLU A 52 8.94 -9.35 -7.93
CA GLU A 52 10.31 -9.84 -7.76
C GLU A 52 10.97 -10.04 -9.13
N TYR A 53 12.14 -9.44 -9.28
CA TYR A 53 12.97 -9.52 -10.49
C TYR A 53 14.27 -10.25 -10.18
N LYS A 54 14.79 -10.99 -11.17
CA LYS A 54 16.13 -11.58 -11.08
C LYS A 54 17.18 -10.49 -11.30
N GLY A 55 18.25 -10.53 -10.51
CA GLY A 55 19.32 -9.56 -10.54
C GLY A 55 19.03 -8.28 -9.75
N LEU A 56 19.99 -7.35 -9.79
CA LEU A 56 19.86 -6.01 -9.22
C LEU A 56 19.39 -5.07 -10.33
N VAL A 57 18.08 -4.77 -10.35
CA VAL A 57 17.46 -4.01 -11.45
C VAL A 57 17.17 -2.55 -11.10
N LEU A 58 17.43 -2.13 -9.87
CA LEU A 58 17.18 -0.76 -9.42
C LEU A 58 18.26 0.20 -9.95
N PRO A 59 17.85 1.34 -10.55
CA PRO A 59 18.81 2.34 -11.04
C PRO A 59 19.48 3.12 -9.90
N VAL A 60 18.83 3.16 -8.73
CA VAL A 60 19.28 3.88 -7.54
C VAL A 60 18.97 3.06 -6.28
N TRP A 61 19.83 3.19 -5.27
CA TRP A 61 19.61 2.60 -3.95
C TRP A 61 18.90 3.59 -3.03
N GLY A 62 17.85 3.12 -2.36
CA GLY A 62 17.06 3.95 -1.44
C GLY A 62 15.87 3.17 -0.87
N PHE A 63 15.06 3.85 -0.08
CA PHE A 63 13.84 3.25 0.48
C PHE A 63 12.77 3.01 -0.60
N GLY A 64 12.68 3.88 -1.59
CA GLY A 64 11.61 3.91 -2.57
C GLY A 64 11.35 5.32 -3.08
N HIS A 65 10.24 5.50 -3.77
CA HIS A 65 9.77 6.81 -4.23
C HIS A 65 8.25 6.92 -4.17
N LEU A 66 7.76 8.15 -4.05
CA LEU A 66 6.35 8.50 -4.15
C LEU A 66 6.07 9.14 -5.50
N ILE A 67 4.88 8.90 -6.03
CA ILE A 67 4.43 9.50 -7.28
C ILE A 67 3.46 10.65 -6.92
N PRO A 68 3.74 11.91 -7.30
CA PRO A 68 2.81 13.02 -7.10
C PRO A 68 1.47 12.79 -7.80
N SER A 69 0.37 13.22 -7.18
CA SER A 69 -0.98 13.01 -7.73
C SER A 69 -1.23 13.68 -9.10
N HIS A 70 -0.43 14.67 -9.48
CA HIS A 70 -0.55 15.35 -10.77
C HIS A 70 0.10 14.59 -11.93
N GLU A 71 0.87 13.53 -11.67
CA GLU A 71 1.48 12.70 -12.70
C GLU A 71 0.49 11.69 -13.32
N SER A 72 -0.80 11.77 -12.97
CA SER A 72 -1.89 10.94 -13.52
C SER A 72 -1.59 9.44 -13.50
N SER A 73 -0.97 8.98 -12.42
CA SER A 73 -0.66 7.57 -12.20
C SER A 73 -1.61 6.95 -11.19
N GLU A 74 -2.03 5.72 -11.46
CA GLU A 74 -2.81 4.91 -10.53
C GLU A 74 -1.94 4.38 -9.36
N ILE A 75 -0.63 4.64 -9.41
CA ILE A 75 0.38 4.27 -8.44
C ILE A 75 0.62 5.43 -7.47
N LEU A 76 0.63 5.12 -6.17
CA LEU A 76 0.94 6.05 -5.08
C LEU A 76 2.44 6.12 -4.78
N GLY A 77 3.11 4.97 -4.85
CA GLY A 77 4.50 4.83 -4.49
C GLY A 77 5.04 3.43 -4.72
N VAL A 78 6.36 3.33 -4.75
CA VAL A 78 7.09 2.06 -4.82
C VAL A 78 8.10 2.01 -3.69
N VAL A 79 8.07 0.91 -2.92
CA VAL A 79 9.08 0.59 -1.91
C VAL A 79 10.09 -0.37 -2.51
N TYR A 80 11.38 -0.12 -2.26
CA TYR A 80 12.49 -0.95 -2.69
C TYR A 80 12.84 -1.93 -1.56
N ASP A 81 12.10 -3.03 -1.47
CA ASP A 81 12.15 -3.94 -0.32
C ASP A 81 13.53 -4.57 -0.14
N SER A 82 14.19 -4.95 -1.24
CA SER A 82 15.56 -5.51 -1.20
C SER A 82 16.61 -4.51 -0.77
N CYS A 83 16.38 -3.20 -0.94
CA CYS A 83 17.30 -2.18 -0.41
C CYS A 83 17.14 -2.02 1.11
N SER A 84 15.91 -2.09 1.60
CA SER A 84 15.59 -1.86 3.01
C SER A 84 15.81 -3.11 3.88
N PHE A 85 15.49 -4.29 3.34
CA PHE A 85 15.51 -5.58 4.02
C PHE A 85 16.10 -6.66 3.11
N PRO A 86 17.40 -6.58 2.74
CA PRO A 86 18.04 -7.56 1.85
C PRO A 86 18.03 -8.99 2.42
N GLN A 87 17.91 -9.15 3.74
CA GLN A 87 17.83 -10.47 4.39
C GLN A 87 16.52 -11.22 4.09
N GLN A 88 15.52 -10.54 3.54
CA GLN A 88 14.25 -11.14 3.13
C GLN A 88 14.23 -11.55 1.65
N ASP A 89 15.33 -11.36 0.93
CA ASP A 89 15.46 -11.80 -0.47
C ASP A 89 15.61 -13.32 -0.56
N GLN A 90 15.36 -13.88 -1.74
CA GLN A 90 15.54 -15.31 -1.98
C GLN A 90 16.98 -15.73 -1.68
N VAL A 91 17.13 -16.91 -1.05
CA VAL A 91 18.44 -17.54 -0.88
C VAL A 91 18.90 -18.05 -2.24
N GLY A 92 19.91 -17.42 -2.83
CA GLY A 92 20.45 -17.82 -4.13
C GLY A 92 20.98 -16.63 -4.93
N PRO A 93 20.81 -16.65 -6.27
CA PRO A 93 21.16 -15.51 -7.12
C PRO A 93 20.46 -14.24 -6.63
N PRO A 94 21.09 -13.06 -6.75
CA PRO A 94 20.50 -11.81 -6.29
C PRO A 94 19.16 -11.57 -6.98
N THR A 95 18.17 -11.10 -6.22
CA THR A 95 16.87 -10.65 -6.71
C THR A 95 16.57 -9.23 -6.23
N THR A 96 15.61 -8.58 -6.87
CA THR A 96 15.10 -7.28 -6.48
C THR A 96 13.61 -7.42 -6.23
N ARG A 97 13.19 -7.19 -4.99
CA ARG A 97 11.79 -7.13 -4.56
C ARG A 97 11.32 -5.70 -4.43
N LEU A 98 10.11 -5.45 -4.93
CA LEU A 98 9.45 -4.16 -4.89
C LEU A 98 8.01 -4.32 -4.40
N THR A 99 7.55 -3.35 -3.62
CA THR A 99 6.14 -3.22 -3.24
C THR A 99 5.56 -1.98 -3.89
N VAL A 100 4.64 -2.17 -4.84
CA VAL A 100 3.91 -1.09 -5.50
C VAL A 100 2.58 -0.87 -4.80
N MET A 101 2.33 0.35 -4.34
CA MET A 101 1.06 0.75 -3.73
C MET A 101 0.23 1.50 -4.76
N MET A 102 -1.01 1.06 -5.01
CA MET A 102 -1.89 1.61 -6.06
C MET A 102 -3.26 2.00 -5.49
N GLY A 103 -3.93 2.94 -6.14
CA GLY A 103 -5.29 3.38 -5.83
C GLY A 103 -5.32 4.56 -4.87
N GLY A 104 -5.74 4.35 -3.62
CA GLY A 104 -6.01 5.45 -2.69
C GLY A 104 -7.35 6.13 -2.97
N SER A 105 -7.39 7.46 -2.96
CA SER A 105 -8.63 8.22 -3.18
C SER A 105 -9.29 7.98 -4.54
N TRP A 106 -8.52 7.49 -5.52
CA TRP A 106 -8.96 7.24 -6.90
C TRP A 106 -9.20 5.74 -7.18
N PHE A 107 -9.13 4.88 -6.14
CA PHE A 107 -9.19 3.43 -6.34
C PHE A 107 -10.46 3.01 -7.08
N GLN A 108 -11.61 3.57 -6.69
CA GLN A 108 -12.89 3.19 -7.27
C GLN A 108 -12.97 3.56 -8.75
N GLU A 109 -12.43 4.73 -9.11
CA GLU A 109 -12.40 5.23 -10.48
C GLU A 109 -11.40 4.44 -11.36
N SER A 110 -10.24 4.07 -10.80
CA SER A 110 -9.17 3.40 -11.52
C SER A 110 -9.36 1.89 -11.63
N PHE A 111 -9.86 1.25 -10.58
CA PHE A 111 -9.86 -0.22 -10.42
C PHE A 111 -11.26 -0.81 -10.16
N GLY A 112 -12.28 0.03 -9.95
CA GLY A 112 -13.62 -0.42 -9.61
C GLY A 112 -13.77 -0.79 -8.13
N ASP A 113 -14.81 -1.57 -7.82
CA ASP A 113 -15.13 -1.94 -6.44
C ASP A 113 -14.09 -2.94 -5.88
N PRO A 114 -13.36 -2.59 -4.80
CA PRO A 114 -12.35 -3.46 -4.18
C PRO A 114 -12.91 -4.81 -3.73
N ASP A 115 -14.20 -4.88 -3.37
CA ASP A 115 -14.82 -6.12 -2.89
C ASP A 115 -15.17 -7.08 -4.06
N THR A 116 -15.11 -6.58 -5.30
CA THR A 116 -15.39 -7.37 -6.52
C THR A 116 -14.13 -7.76 -7.30
N ALA A 117 -12.98 -7.17 -6.96
CA ALA A 117 -11.71 -7.43 -7.61
C ALA A 117 -11.25 -8.88 -7.31
N SER A 118 -11.55 -9.81 -8.21
CA SER A 118 -10.99 -11.16 -8.14
C SER A 118 -9.48 -11.09 -8.33
N GLY A 119 -8.71 -11.62 -7.39
CA GLY A 119 -7.23 -11.55 -7.33
C GLY A 119 -6.46 -12.29 -8.45
N SER A 120 -7.02 -12.40 -9.66
CA SER A 120 -6.43 -13.04 -10.83
C SER A 120 -6.23 -12.11 -12.03
N SER A 121 -6.83 -10.91 -12.04
CA SER A 121 -6.52 -9.91 -13.06
C SER A 121 -5.62 -8.84 -12.47
N ALA A 122 -4.31 -8.97 -12.67
CA ALA A 122 -3.45 -7.80 -12.69
C ALA A 122 -4.13 -6.74 -13.58
N PRO A 123 -4.18 -5.45 -13.18
CA PRO A 123 -4.76 -4.41 -14.04
C PRO A 123 -4.09 -4.54 -15.40
N ALA A 124 -4.90 -4.81 -16.43
CA ALA A 124 -4.40 -5.00 -17.78
C ALA A 124 -3.62 -3.74 -18.14
N SER A 125 -2.31 -3.87 -18.30
CA SER A 125 -1.49 -2.83 -18.87
C SER A 125 -2.13 -2.51 -20.22
N THR A 126 -2.75 -1.33 -20.33
CA THR A 126 -3.04 -0.75 -21.64
C THR A 126 -1.68 -0.31 -22.20
N GLY A 127 -0.94 -1.31 -22.68
CA GLY A 127 0.35 -1.14 -23.32
C GLY A 127 0.12 -0.51 -24.68
N ASN A 128 0.16 0.82 -24.74
CA ASN A 128 0.65 1.47 -25.94
C ASN A 128 2.14 1.09 -26.05
N GLY A 129 2.47 0.43 -27.16
CA GLY A 129 3.77 -0.19 -27.38
C GLY A 129 4.93 0.74 -27.09
N VAL A 130 5.75 0.35 -26.11
CA VAL A 130 7.14 0.81 -26.03
C VAL A 130 7.96 -0.25 -26.75
N GLU A 131 8.29 0.05 -28.01
CA GLU A 131 9.31 -0.67 -28.77
C GLU A 131 10.56 -0.86 -27.91
N SER A 132 11.09 -2.08 -27.94
CA SER A 132 12.40 -2.38 -27.39
C SER A 132 13.45 -1.48 -28.06
N PRO A 133 14.26 -0.70 -27.33
CA PRO A 133 15.46 -0.12 -27.90
C PRO A 133 16.44 -1.26 -28.15
N GLY A 134 16.62 -1.58 -29.42
CA GLY A 134 17.64 -2.48 -29.89
C GLY A 134 19.03 -2.04 -29.43
N ASN A 135 19.88 -3.06 -29.24
CA ASN A 135 21.32 -2.98 -29.02
C ASN A 135 22.03 -1.84 -29.79
N GLN A 136 22.95 -1.20 -29.05
CA GLN A 136 24.20 -0.51 -29.46
C GLN A 136 24.25 0.99 -29.12
N ALA A 137 24.83 1.29 -27.96
CA ALA A 137 25.66 2.47 -27.77
C ALA A 137 26.88 2.05 -26.94
N GLU A 138 27.98 1.81 -27.66
CA GLU A 138 29.32 1.55 -27.17
C GLU A 138 29.81 2.80 -26.40
N ILE A 139 30.17 2.63 -25.11
CA ILE A 139 30.75 3.72 -24.29
C ILE A 139 32.28 3.60 -24.41
N PRO A 140 33.00 4.56 -25.02
CA PRO A 140 34.44 4.48 -25.10
C PRO A 140 35.08 4.75 -23.72
N ALA A 141 35.83 3.77 -23.23
CA ALA A 141 36.66 3.86 -22.04
C ALA A 141 37.77 4.89 -22.24
N LYS A 142 37.72 6.02 -21.54
CA LYS A 142 38.87 6.92 -21.39
C LYS A 142 39.81 6.33 -20.34
N HIS A 143 40.89 5.70 -20.80
CA HIS A 143 42.09 5.52 -20.01
C HIS A 143 42.65 6.89 -19.62
N HIS A 144 42.70 7.18 -18.32
CA HIS A 144 43.55 8.23 -17.78
C HIS A 144 44.67 7.55 -16.99
N GLN A 145 45.81 7.42 -17.66
CA GLN A 145 47.07 7.04 -17.05
C GLN A 145 47.57 8.20 -16.17
N SER A 146 48.06 7.86 -14.99
CA SER A 146 48.85 8.73 -14.13
C SER A 146 50.13 9.17 -14.84
N ALA A 147 50.44 10.46 -14.71
CA ALA A 147 51.79 11.01 -14.67
C ALA A 147 51.80 12.11 -13.61
#